data_AF-A0AAW8NB69-F1
#
_entry.id   AF-A0AAW8NB69-F1
#
_cell.length_a   1.000
_cell.length_b   1.000
_cell.length_c   1.000
_cell.angle_alpha   90.00
_cell.angle_beta   90.00
_cell.angle_gamma   90.00
#
_symmetry.space_group_name_H-M   'P 1'
#
loop_
_entity.id
_entity.type
_entity.pdbx_description
1 polymer ?
#
loop_
_entity_poly.entity_id
_entity_poly.type
_entity_poly.pdbx_seq_one_letter_code
_entity_poly.pdbx_strand_id
1 'polypeptide(L)'
;MCLELAMQVDSEIRYAAFRLAQELEGGRGVSRVLLNAAPAGDTEPRPPAPSVESFAERLKFTDFSNLDDNLMQAALERSVDSAKYWQPPDGEDVLAGLPVVAEALSPVAEQFMAARHMQWCWQPRQIEQWAIDWRLADDPAPLPKNPGKTLAEWARKERAEEVAAARERPSDPTANVSGTWWSIPHGLIQTVGQLPAGLSLVEDSLGWEHATTVPVRGSGKVLEINTAGDWVDLCRKFPLEVTASRRHDWFHTTGRHGRWVIPDWEKATGEWDAMHLTVMGYLNAAGRPLQVDPETATVIAGWDPDSTIWLTDVAREWIGPRQQWQRDSNRDEWIRAQ
;
A
#
# COMPACT_ATOMS: atom_id res chain seq x y z
N MET A 1 4.48 -5.47 -7.18
CA MET A 1 4.57 -4.69 -8.44
C MET A 1 5.37 -5.40 -9.54
N CYS A 2 6.69 -5.64 -9.41
CA CYS A 2 7.46 -6.26 -10.52
C CYS A 2 6.97 -7.67 -10.89
N LEU A 3 6.64 -8.49 -9.88
CA LEU A 3 6.03 -9.81 -10.11
C LEU A 3 4.66 -9.68 -10.80
N GLU A 4 3.80 -8.76 -10.35
CA GLU A 4 2.52 -8.44 -10.99
C GLU A 4 2.67 -8.08 -12.47
N LEU A 5 3.70 -7.32 -12.81
CA LEU A 5 3.98 -6.95 -14.19
C LEU A 5 4.44 -8.17 -15.01
N ALA A 6 5.33 -8.99 -14.46
CA ALA A 6 5.78 -10.20 -15.13
C ALA A 6 4.63 -11.20 -15.39
N MET A 7 3.71 -11.35 -14.43
CA MET A 7 2.51 -12.19 -14.58
C MET A 7 1.54 -11.68 -15.65
N GLN A 8 1.56 -10.39 -15.98
CA GLN A 8 0.74 -9.84 -17.06
C GLN A 8 1.32 -10.10 -18.44
N VAL A 9 2.65 -10.04 -18.55
CA VAL A 9 3.36 -10.24 -19.82
C VAL A 9 3.31 -11.70 -20.26
N ASP A 10 3.39 -12.65 -19.32
CA ASP A 10 3.47 -14.08 -19.62
C ASP A 10 2.51 -14.91 -18.76
N SER A 11 1.56 -15.59 -19.41
CA SER A 11 0.59 -16.46 -18.75
C SER A 11 1.23 -17.67 -18.08
N GLU A 12 2.37 -18.15 -18.58
CA GLU A 12 3.12 -19.25 -17.96
C GLU A 12 3.80 -18.79 -16.67
N ILE A 13 4.31 -17.54 -16.62
CA ILE A 13 4.80 -16.94 -15.38
C ILE A 13 3.66 -16.81 -14.38
N ARG A 14 2.49 -16.32 -14.80
CA ARG A 14 1.32 -16.22 -13.92
C ARG A 14 0.90 -17.57 -13.35
N TYR A 15 0.80 -18.58 -14.19
CA TYR A 15 0.46 -19.93 -13.75
C TYR A 15 1.51 -20.47 -12.78
N ALA A 16 2.80 -20.36 -13.10
CA ALA A 16 3.89 -20.80 -12.24
C ALA A 16 3.92 -20.07 -10.88
N ALA A 17 3.74 -18.75 -10.88
CA ALA A 17 3.68 -17.92 -9.68
C ALA A 17 2.52 -18.34 -8.78
N PHE A 18 1.31 -18.50 -9.35
CA PHE A 18 0.15 -19.00 -8.61
C PHE A 18 0.41 -20.38 -7.97
N ARG A 19 1.07 -21.29 -8.70
CA ARG A 19 1.42 -22.62 -8.19
C ARG A 19 2.39 -22.56 -7.01
N LEU A 20 3.43 -21.75 -7.13
CA LEU A 20 4.43 -21.55 -6.08
C LEU A 20 3.84 -20.81 -4.87
N ALA A 21 3.02 -19.79 -5.10
CA ALA A 21 2.31 -19.05 -4.07
C ALA A 21 1.45 -19.99 -3.21
N GLN A 22 0.68 -20.89 -3.82
CA GLN A 22 -0.10 -21.90 -3.08
C GLN A 22 0.76 -22.82 -2.21
N GLU A 23 1.96 -23.20 -2.66
CA GLU A 23 2.87 -24.05 -1.87
C GLU A 23 3.49 -23.27 -0.70
N LEU A 24 3.83 -21.99 -0.92
CA LEU A 24 4.35 -21.09 0.12
C LEU A 24 3.27 -20.72 1.16
N GLU A 25 1.99 -20.65 0.72
CA GLU A 25 0.82 -20.48 1.58
C GLU A 25 0.39 -21.78 2.29
N GLY A 26 0.75 -22.95 1.76
CA GLY A 26 0.25 -24.28 2.14
C GLY A 26 0.46 -24.70 3.59
N GLY A 27 1.08 -23.85 4.43
CA GLY A 27 1.15 -24.00 5.89
C GLY A 27 0.35 -22.95 6.69
N ARG A 28 -0.39 -22.03 6.06
CA ARG A 28 -0.93 -20.80 6.70
C ARG A 28 -2.42 -20.53 6.48
N GLY A 29 -3.14 -21.36 5.73
CA GLY A 29 -4.62 -21.37 5.73
C GLY A 29 -5.34 -20.26 4.93
N VAL A 30 -4.64 -19.51 4.08
CA VAL A 30 -5.21 -18.38 3.29
C VAL A 30 -5.47 -18.74 1.81
N SER A 31 -5.36 -20.02 1.44
CA SER A 31 -5.19 -20.38 0.04
C SER A 31 -6.41 -20.08 -0.86
N ARG A 32 -6.17 -19.35 -1.96
CA ARG A 32 -7.10 -19.20 -3.08
C ARG A 32 -7.31 -20.57 -3.74
N VAL A 33 -8.51 -21.14 -3.60
CA VAL A 33 -8.86 -22.42 -4.23
C VAL A 33 -9.16 -22.19 -5.71
N LEU A 34 -8.43 -22.87 -6.58
CA LEU A 34 -8.74 -22.92 -8.01
C LEU A 34 -9.93 -23.88 -8.21
N LEU A 35 -11.11 -23.34 -8.48
CA LEU A 35 -12.29 -24.11 -8.86
C LEU A 35 -12.12 -24.59 -10.31
N ASN A 36 -11.52 -25.77 -10.49
CA ASN A 36 -11.57 -26.47 -11.76
C ASN A 36 -12.91 -27.17 -11.91
N ALA A 37 -13.71 -26.75 -12.89
CA ALA A 37 -14.87 -27.51 -13.34
C ALA A 37 -14.41 -28.73 -14.15
N ALA A 38 -13.91 -29.76 -13.47
CA ALA A 38 -13.67 -31.06 -14.07
C ALA A 38 -14.92 -31.94 -13.90
N PRO A 39 -15.35 -32.70 -14.93
CA PRO A 39 -16.41 -33.68 -14.76
C PRO A 39 -15.98 -34.72 -13.72
N ALA A 40 -16.92 -35.12 -12.85
CA ALA A 40 -16.67 -36.09 -11.80
C ALA A 40 -16.14 -37.41 -12.38
N GLY A 41 -14.85 -37.70 -12.19
CA GLY A 41 -14.27 -38.97 -12.61
C GLY A 41 -12.76 -38.97 -12.85
N ASP A 42 -12.18 -37.86 -13.32
CA ASP A 42 -10.76 -37.81 -13.68
C ASP A 42 -10.01 -36.78 -12.83
N THR A 43 -9.50 -37.20 -11.68
CA THR A 43 -8.39 -36.49 -11.03
C THR A 43 -7.09 -37.04 -11.60
N GLU A 44 -6.71 -36.58 -12.80
CA GLU A 44 -5.31 -36.71 -13.22
C GLU A 44 -4.42 -36.12 -12.10
N PRO A 45 -3.34 -36.81 -11.69
CA PRO A 45 -2.44 -36.27 -10.69
C PRO A 45 -1.87 -34.94 -11.20
N ARG A 46 -2.26 -33.86 -10.52
CA ARG A 46 -1.86 -32.50 -10.85
C ARG A 46 -0.32 -32.44 -10.92
N PRO A 47 0.28 -31.95 -12.01
CA PRO A 47 1.73 -31.88 -12.12
C PRO A 47 2.31 -31.03 -10.97
N PRO A 48 3.52 -31.37 -10.47
CA PRO A 48 4.16 -30.63 -9.39
C PRO A 48 4.36 -29.16 -9.77
N ALA A 49 4.39 -28.24 -8.80
CA ALA A 49 4.77 -26.87 -9.10
C ALA A 49 6.21 -26.83 -9.66
N PRO A 50 6.54 -25.85 -10.52
CA PRO A 50 7.93 -25.63 -10.90
C PRO A 50 8.76 -25.29 -9.65
N SER A 51 10.06 -25.55 -9.68
CA SER A 51 10.94 -25.09 -8.60
C SER A 51 11.10 -23.56 -8.65
N VAL A 52 11.48 -22.95 -7.54
CA VAL A 52 11.76 -21.51 -7.46
C VAL A 52 12.89 -21.12 -8.43
N GLU A 53 13.89 -21.97 -8.60
CA GLU A 53 15.00 -21.76 -9.54
C GLU A 53 14.53 -21.80 -10.99
N SER A 54 13.69 -22.78 -11.35
CA SER A 54 13.09 -22.87 -12.68
C SER A 54 12.21 -21.65 -12.99
N PHE A 55 11.47 -21.16 -12.00
CA PHE A 55 10.67 -19.95 -12.11
C PHE A 55 11.55 -18.71 -12.31
N ALA A 56 12.61 -18.56 -11.52
CA ALA A 56 13.56 -17.47 -11.65
C ALA A 56 14.31 -17.49 -13.00
N GLU A 57 14.69 -18.68 -13.50
CA GLU A 57 15.26 -18.83 -14.84
C GLU A 57 14.27 -18.37 -15.92
N ARG A 58 12.99 -18.77 -15.82
CA ARG A 58 11.96 -18.31 -16.75
C ARG A 58 11.85 -16.79 -16.76
N LEU A 59 11.78 -16.15 -15.59
CA LEU A 59 11.76 -14.69 -15.47
C LEU A 59 12.96 -14.06 -16.20
N LYS A 60 14.17 -14.64 -16.07
CA LYS A 60 15.38 -14.15 -16.74
C LYS A 60 15.33 -14.26 -18.27
N PHE A 61 14.59 -15.22 -18.82
CA PHE A 61 14.45 -15.43 -20.27
C PHE A 61 13.23 -14.73 -20.90
N THR A 62 12.32 -14.18 -20.09
CA THR A 62 11.19 -13.41 -20.59
C THR A 62 11.67 -12.05 -21.13
N ASP A 63 11.22 -11.70 -22.33
CA ASP A 63 11.50 -10.39 -22.91
C ASP A 63 10.57 -9.33 -22.31
N PHE A 64 11.16 -8.41 -21.55
CA PHE A 64 10.44 -7.26 -21.01
C PHE A 64 10.63 -6.00 -21.87
N SER A 65 11.48 -5.99 -22.90
CA SER A 65 11.94 -4.76 -23.58
C SER A 65 10.86 -3.79 -24.09
N ASN A 66 9.61 -4.23 -24.25
CA ASN A 66 8.46 -3.44 -24.69
C ASN A 66 7.29 -3.49 -23.69
N LEU A 67 7.55 -3.23 -22.40
CA LEU A 67 6.50 -3.06 -21.41
C LEU A 67 5.62 -1.83 -21.76
N ASP A 68 4.33 -2.09 -21.97
CA ASP A 68 3.32 -1.06 -22.23
C ASP A 68 3.00 -0.24 -20.97
N ASP A 69 2.66 1.02 -21.19
CA ASP A 69 2.36 1.98 -20.14
C ASP A 69 1.17 1.55 -19.28
N ASN A 70 0.12 1.00 -19.93
CA ASN A 70 -1.07 0.53 -19.23
C ASN A 70 -0.78 -0.73 -18.41
N LEU A 71 0.13 -1.60 -18.88
CA LEU A 71 0.56 -2.77 -18.11
C LEU A 71 1.31 -2.36 -16.85
N MET A 72 2.22 -1.39 -16.95
CA MET A 72 2.95 -0.87 -15.79
C MET A 72 1.99 -0.25 -14.77
N GLN A 73 1.08 0.61 -15.24
CA GLN A 73 0.07 1.25 -14.39
C GLN A 73 -0.81 0.19 -13.71
N ALA A 74 -1.37 -0.76 -14.46
CA ALA A 74 -2.24 -1.79 -13.90
C ALA A 74 -1.51 -2.76 -12.95
N ALA A 75 -0.21 -3.00 -13.16
CA ALA A 75 0.63 -3.76 -12.22
C ALA A 75 0.86 -3.01 -10.90
N LEU A 76 1.02 -1.68 -10.98
CA LEU A 76 1.12 -0.83 -9.80
C LEU A 76 -0.20 -0.85 -9.02
N GLU A 77 -1.33 -0.62 -9.70
CA GLU A 77 -2.67 -0.60 -9.10
C GLU A 77 -2.99 -1.91 -8.38
N ARG A 78 -2.83 -3.07 -9.04
CA ARG A 78 -3.03 -4.39 -8.41
C ARG A 78 -2.12 -4.62 -7.21
N SER A 79 -0.87 -4.18 -7.30
CA SER A 79 0.08 -4.34 -6.20
C SER A 79 -0.22 -3.44 -5.00
N VAL A 80 -0.93 -2.33 -5.20
CA VAL A 80 -1.38 -1.44 -4.12
C VAL A 80 -2.66 -2.01 -3.51
N ASP A 81 -3.63 -2.38 -4.34
CA ASP A 81 -4.89 -2.98 -3.90
C ASP A 81 -4.70 -4.28 -3.10
N SER A 82 -3.69 -5.08 -3.44
CA SER A 82 -3.38 -6.32 -2.70
C SER A 82 -2.71 -6.08 -1.34
N ALA A 83 -2.24 -4.88 -1.04
CA ALA A 83 -1.47 -4.61 0.18
C ALA A 83 -2.35 -4.64 1.43
N LYS A 84 -2.09 -5.61 2.32
CA LYS A 84 -2.86 -5.83 3.56
C LYS A 84 -1.93 -6.08 4.73
N TYR A 85 -1.76 -5.08 5.58
CA TYR A 85 -0.80 -5.14 6.70
C TYR A 85 -1.41 -5.61 8.02
N TRP A 86 -2.57 -6.27 7.94
CA TRP A 86 -3.30 -6.90 9.04
C TRP A 86 -3.31 -8.43 8.96
N GLN A 87 -2.67 -9.00 7.94
CA GLN A 87 -2.56 -10.43 7.74
C GLN A 87 -1.13 -10.82 7.31
N PRO A 88 -0.78 -12.12 7.32
CA PRO A 88 0.45 -12.58 6.68
C PRO A 88 0.51 -12.19 5.20
N PRO A 89 1.72 -12.02 4.62
CA PRO A 89 1.86 -11.79 3.19
C PRO A 89 1.26 -12.94 2.39
N ASP A 90 0.63 -12.60 1.26
CA ASP A 90 0.10 -13.59 0.33
C ASP A 90 1.26 -14.38 -0.30
N GLY A 91 0.98 -15.56 -0.88
CA GLY A 91 2.03 -16.42 -1.43
C GLY A 91 2.88 -15.74 -2.50
N GLU A 92 2.27 -14.87 -3.33
CA GLU A 92 2.98 -14.06 -4.32
C GLU A 92 3.93 -13.04 -3.68
N ASP A 93 3.57 -12.43 -2.55
CA ASP A 93 4.46 -11.51 -1.82
C ASP A 93 5.67 -12.26 -1.25
N VAL A 94 5.44 -13.45 -0.67
CA VAL A 94 6.52 -14.32 -0.19
C VAL A 94 7.43 -14.73 -1.35
N LEU A 95 6.85 -15.12 -2.48
CA LEU A 95 7.59 -15.52 -3.69
C LEU A 95 8.45 -14.36 -4.22
N ALA A 96 7.87 -13.17 -4.35
CA ALA A 96 8.58 -11.97 -4.80
C ALA A 96 9.71 -11.55 -3.84
N GLY A 97 9.57 -11.86 -2.54
CA GLY A 97 10.57 -11.60 -1.52
C GLY A 97 11.76 -12.56 -1.50
N LEU A 98 11.70 -13.71 -2.21
CA LEU A 98 12.81 -14.65 -2.27
C LEU A 98 14.00 -14.03 -3.03
N PRO A 99 15.25 -14.10 -2.53
CA PRO A 99 16.39 -13.43 -3.14
C PRO A 99 16.61 -13.78 -4.63
N VAL A 100 16.45 -15.06 -4.99
CA VAL A 100 16.62 -15.52 -6.38
C VAL A 100 15.54 -14.99 -7.32
N VAL A 101 14.32 -14.78 -6.82
CA VAL A 101 13.19 -14.23 -7.59
C VAL A 101 13.33 -12.71 -7.69
N ALA A 102 13.64 -12.04 -6.59
CA ALA A 102 13.90 -10.61 -6.57
C ALA A 102 15.05 -10.23 -7.54
N GLU A 103 16.15 -10.99 -7.55
CA GLU A 103 17.24 -10.82 -8.51
C GLU A 103 16.73 -10.99 -9.95
N ALA A 104 15.96 -12.03 -10.23
CA ALA A 104 15.39 -12.29 -11.56
C ALA A 104 14.40 -11.21 -12.02
N LEU A 105 13.75 -10.49 -11.10
CA LEU A 105 12.85 -9.37 -11.38
C LEU A 105 13.57 -8.02 -11.56
N SER A 106 14.88 -7.94 -11.30
CA SER A 106 15.65 -6.69 -11.43
C SER A 106 15.51 -6.03 -12.81
N PRO A 107 15.53 -6.76 -13.95
CA PRO A 107 15.34 -6.15 -15.26
C PRO A 107 13.96 -5.48 -15.43
N VAL A 108 12.91 -6.03 -14.81
CA VAL A 108 11.56 -5.44 -14.82
C VAL A 108 11.58 -4.12 -14.07
N ALA A 109 12.23 -4.08 -12.90
CA ALA A 109 12.38 -2.87 -12.11
C ALA A 109 13.19 -1.79 -12.86
N GLU A 110 14.30 -2.18 -13.51
CA GLU A 110 15.11 -1.26 -14.33
C GLU A 110 14.31 -0.62 -15.46
N GLN A 111 13.47 -1.40 -16.14
CA GLN A 111 12.63 -0.88 -17.21
C GLN A 111 11.52 0.02 -16.69
N PHE A 112 10.87 -0.33 -15.58
CA PHE A 112 9.92 0.55 -14.91
C PHE A 112 10.57 1.90 -14.55
N MET A 113 11.79 1.86 -14.01
CA MET A 113 12.56 3.06 -13.67
C MET A 113 12.96 3.90 -14.91
N ALA A 114 13.24 3.25 -16.04
CA ALA A 114 13.60 3.92 -17.29
C ALA A 114 12.38 4.46 -18.07
N ALA A 115 11.18 4.01 -17.72
CA ALA A 115 9.96 4.36 -18.46
C ALA A 115 9.58 5.84 -18.28
N ARG A 116 9.46 6.56 -19.40
CA ARG A 116 9.19 8.00 -19.39
C ARG A 116 7.83 8.35 -18.78
N HIS A 117 6.82 7.52 -19.05
CA HIS A 117 5.47 7.71 -18.57
C HIS A 117 5.31 7.33 -17.08
N MET A 118 6.28 6.62 -16.47
CA MET A 118 6.30 6.35 -15.03
C MET A 118 7.09 7.39 -14.23
N GLN A 119 7.77 8.35 -14.88
CA GLN A 119 8.59 9.35 -14.18
C GLN A 119 7.81 10.19 -13.15
N TRP A 120 6.48 10.22 -13.25
CA TRP A 120 5.63 10.85 -12.24
C TRP A 120 5.70 10.15 -10.87
N CYS A 121 6.09 8.88 -10.80
CA CYS A 121 6.23 8.13 -9.54
C CYS A 121 7.25 8.75 -8.57
N TRP A 122 8.17 9.58 -9.08
CA TRP A 122 9.17 10.34 -8.31
C TRP A 122 8.78 11.79 -8.08
N GLN A 123 7.65 12.26 -8.63
CA GLN A 123 7.29 13.65 -8.54
C GLN A 123 6.94 14.02 -7.09
N PRO A 124 7.33 15.22 -6.65
CA PRO A 124 6.84 15.75 -5.40
C PRO A 124 5.33 16.01 -5.50
N ARG A 125 4.75 16.37 -4.36
CA ARG A 125 3.36 16.80 -4.29
C ARG A 125 3.03 17.86 -5.36
N GLN A 126 1.92 17.65 -6.06
CA GLN A 126 1.35 18.63 -6.98
C GLN A 126 0.65 19.79 -6.25
N ILE A 127 0.62 20.98 -6.88
CA ILE A 127 -0.11 22.14 -6.32
C ILE A 127 -1.62 21.90 -6.37
N GLU A 128 -2.10 21.37 -7.49
CA GLU A 128 -3.48 20.96 -7.67
C GLU A 128 -3.59 19.50 -7.24
N GLN A 129 -4.47 19.26 -6.26
CA GLN A 129 -4.70 17.92 -5.71
C GLN A 129 -6.19 17.71 -5.52
N TRP A 130 -6.57 16.46 -5.27
CA TRP A 130 -7.96 16.10 -5.09
C TRP A 130 -8.16 15.24 -3.85
N ALA A 131 -9.12 15.61 -3.01
CA ALA A 131 -9.66 14.68 -2.03
C ALA A 131 -10.65 13.76 -2.75
N ILE A 132 -10.66 12.48 -2.37
CA ILE A 132 -11.57 11.48 -2.96
C ILE A 132 -12.68 11.18 -1.97
N ASP A 133 -13.92 11.26 -2.45
CA ASP A 133 -15.11 10.86 -1.75
C ASP A 133 -15.74 9.66 -2.47
N TRP A 134 -15.66 8.47 -1.86
CA TRP A 134 -16.17 7.22 -2.43
C TRP A 134 -17.69 7.07 -2.37
N ARG A 135 -18.42 8.05 -1.84
CA ARG A 135 -19.88 8.07 -1.87
C ARG A 135 -20.42 8.55 -3.22
N LEU A 136 -21.69 8.21 -3.44
CA LEU A 136 -22.45 8.73 -4.56
C LEU A 136 -22.56 10.26 -4.49
N ALA A 137 -22.62 10.89 -5.65
CA ALA A 137 -22.57 12.34 -5.76
C ALA A 137 -23.77 13.09 -5.15
N ASP A 138 -24.88 12.38 -4.91
CA ASP A 138 -26.07 12.90 -4.24
C ASP A 138 -25.96 12.89 -2.71
N ASP A 139 -24.94 12.23 -2.14
CA ASP A 139 -24.62 12.23 -0.71
C ASP A 139 -23.13 12.56 -0.44
N PRO A 140 -22.67 13.78 -0.79
CA PRO A 140 -21.27 14.16 -0.61
C PRO A 140 -20.94 14.43 0.87
N ALA A 141 -19.69 14.19 1.29
CA ALA A 141 -19.23 14.67 2.61
C ALA A 141 -18.60 16.04 2.46
N PRO A 142 -18.69 16.84 3.53
CA PRO A 142 -17.74 17.92 3.70
C PRO A 142 -16.33 17.36 3.92
N LEU A 143 -15.33 18.09 3.44
CA LEU A 143 -13.94 17.82 3.82
C LEU A 143 -13.79 17.88 5.35
N PRO A 144 -12.94 17.02 5.94
CA PRO A 144 -12.62 17.07 7.35
C PRO A 144 -12.18 18.47 7.82
N LYS A 145 -12.54 18.82 9.05
CA LYS A 145 -12.24 20.12 9.66
C LYS A 145 -11.51 19.95 10.98
N ASN A 146 -10.83 21.01 11.41
CA ASN A 146 -10.13 21.08 12.70
C ASN A 146 -9.05 19.99 12.89
N PRO A 147 -8.05 19.91 12.00
CA PRO A 147 -7.06 18.84 12.02
C PRO A 147 -6.29 18.77 13.35
N GLY A 148 -6.03 19.90 14.01
CA GLY A 148 -5.42 19.92 15.34
C GLY A 148 -6.26 19.22 16.43
N LYS A 149 -7.59 19.36 16.39
CA LYS A 149 -8.48 18.60 17.30
C LYS A 149 -8.44 17.12 16.95
N THR A 150 -8.55 16.78 15.67
CA THR A 150 -8.50 15.38 15.20
C THR A 150 -7.22 14.68 15.63
N LEU A 151 -6.06 15.33 15.44
CA LEU A 151 -4.76 14.77 15.82
C LEU A 151 -4.59 14.64 17.33
N ALA A 152 -5.05 15.61 18.13
CA ALA A 152 -5.02 15.50 19.58
C ALA A 152 -5.90 14.34 20.09
N GLU A 153 -7.06 14.12 19.46
CA GLU A 153 -7.92 12.99 19.78
C GLU A 153 -7.31 11.65 19.34
N TRP A 154 -6.75 11.59 18.13
CA TRP A 154 -6.04 10.41 17.61
C TRP A 154 -4.86 10.04 18.52
N ALA A 155 -3.96 10.98 18.81
CA ALA A 155 -2.76 10.71 19.59
C ALA A 155 -3.07 10.29 21.04
N ARG A 156 -4.15 10.83 21.62
CA ARG A 156 -4.66 10.36 22.92
C ARG A 156 -5.18 8.92 22.86
N LYS A 157 -5.90 8.55 21.80
CA LYS A 157 -6.40 7.18 21.60
C LYS A 157 -5.27 6.20 21.37
N GLU A 158 -4.29 6.55 20.54
CA GLU A 158 -3.11 5.70 20.27
C GLU A 158 -2.32 5.38 21.54
N ARG A 159 -2.02 6.40 22.35
CA ARG A 159 -1.31 6.21 23.63
C ARG A 159 -2.12 5.37 24.62
N ALA A 160 -3.43 5.56 24.65
CA ALA A 160 -4.31 4.75 25.50
C ALA A 160 -4.42 3.30 25.03
N GLU A 161 -4.50 3.08 23.71
CA GLU A 161 -4.50 1.75 23.10
C GLU A 161 -3.19 1.02 23.39
N GLU A 162 -2.03 1.67 23.22
CA GLU A 162 -0.74 1.04 23.51
C GLU A 162 -0.63 0.55 24.96
N VAL A 163 -1.07 1.37 25.92
CA VAL A 163 -1.09 1.00 27.34
C VAL A 163 -2.07 -0.14 27.61
N ALA A 164 -3.27 -0.10 27.03
CA ALA A 164 -4.26 -1.16 27.19
C ALA A 164 -3.78 -2.47 26.55
N ALA A 165 -3.22 -2.41 25.35
CA ALA A 165 -2.69 -3.55 24.62
C ALA A 165 -1.54 -4.22 25.38
N ALA A 166 -0.64 -3.44 25.99
CA ALA A 166 0.44 -3.97 26.80
C ALA A 166 -0.05 -4.72 28.05
N ARG A 167 -1.20 -4.32 28.60
CA ARG A 167 -1.82 -4.94 29.77
C ARG A 167 -2.66 -6.18 29.42
N GLU A 168 -3.40 -6.12 28.33
CA GLU A 168 -4.53 -7.02 28.06
C GLU A 168 -4.23 -8.06 26.96
N ARG A 169 -3.36 -7.75 26.00
CA ARG A 169 -3.08 -8.65 24.88
C ARG A 169 -1.95 -9.64 25.22
N PRO A 170 -2.00 -10.89 24.72
CA PRO A 170 -0.92 -11.86 24.90
C PRO A 170 0.43 -11.31 24.44
N SER A 171 1.50 -11.67 25.15
CA SER A 171 2.87 -11.29 24.75
C SER A 171 3.40 -12.11 23.58
N ASP A 172 2.84 -13.29 23.34
CA ASP A 172 3.16 -14.14 22.19
C ASP A 172 2.70 -13.45 20.90
N PRO A 173 3.64 -13.04 20.03
CA PRO A 173 3.29 -12.32 18.80
C PRO A 173 2.53 -13.19 17.79
N THR A 174 2.55 -14.52 17.94
CA THR A 174 1.82 -15.44 17.07
C THR A 174 0.34 -15.57 17.41
N ALA A 175 -0.11 -14.98 18.54
CA ALA A 175 -1.50 -15.04 18.95
C ALA A 175 -2.43 -14.42 17.90
N ASN A 176 -3.62 -15.01 17.74
CA ASN A 176 -4.63 -14.52 16.81
C ASN A 176 -5.39 -13.31 17.39
N VAL A 177 -4.70 -12.17 17.40
CA VAL A 177 -5.23 -10.88 17.81
C VAL A 177 -5.00 -9.91 16.67
N SER A 178 -6.04 -9.19 16.27
CA SER A 178 -5.97 -8.14 15.26
C SER A 178 -6.66 -6.88 15.77
N GLY A 179 -6.46 -5.75 15.08
CA GLY A 179 -7.07 -4.48 15.45
C GLY A 179 -6.50 -3.32 14.65
N THR A 180 -5.99 -2.30 15.35
CA THR A 180 -5.36 -1.15 14.71
C THR A 180 -3.98 -1.54 14.15
N TRP A 181 -3.80 -1.45 12.83
CA TRP A 181 -2.53 -1.77 12.15
C TRP A 181 -1.94 -0.58 11.38
N TRP A 182 -2.71 0.49 11.19
CA TRP A 182 -2.29 1.69 10.47
C TRP A 182 -1.15 2.43 11.17
N SER A 183 -0.27 3.04 10.36
CA SER A 183 0.79 3.95 10.80
C SER A 183 0.45 5.43 10.61
N ILE A 184 -0.73 5.73 10.08
CA ILE A 184 -1.21 7.09 9.79
C ILE A 184 -2.47 7.43 10.61
N PRO A 185 -2.74 8.73 10.87
CA PRO A 185 -3.98 9.18 11.46
C PRO A 185 -5.10 9.19 10.41
N HIS A 186 -6.29 8.77 10.81
CA HIS A 186 -7.51 8.92 10.01
C HIS A 186 -8.30 10.18 10.38
N GLY A 187 -9.17 10.62 9.47
CA GLY A 187 -10.06 11.78 9.69
C GLY A 187 -9.42 13.13 9.39
N LEU A 188 -8.26 13.15 8.74
CA LEU A 188 -7.64 14.33 8.16
C LEU A 188 -8.00 14.47 6.68
N ILE A 189 -7.77 15.66 6.11
CA ILE A 189 -7.85 15.81 4.66
C ILE A 189 -6.70 15.01 4.05
N GLN A 190 -7.05 14.05 3.20
CA GLN A 190 -6.12 13.32 2.35
C GLN A 190 -6.38 13.71 0.90
N THR A 191 -5.31 13.90 0.12
CA THR A 191 -5.42 14.30 -1.28
C THR A 191 -4.43 13.57 -2.15
N VAL A 192 -4.82 13.24 -3.38
CA VAL A 192 -3.96 12.65 -4.41
C VAL A 192 -3.45 13.69 -5.41
N GLY A 193 -2.26 13.47 -5.95
CA GLY A 193 -1.62 14.38 -6.91
C GLY A 193 -2.08 14.19 -8.35
N GLN A 194 -2.60 13.00 -8.72
CA GLN A 194 -2.96 12.68 -10.10
C GLN A 194 -4.26 11.89 -10.22
N LEU A 195 -5.07 12.28 -11.22
CA LEU A 195 -6.28 11.57 -11.63
C LEU A 195 -6.16 11.16 -13.10
N PRO A 196 -6.67 9.97 -13.49
CA PRO A 196 -7.42 9.02 -12.65
C PRO A 196 -6.57 8.12 -11.75
N ALA A 197 -5.23 8.13 -11.85
CA ALA A 197 -4.36 7.18 -11.15
C ALA A 197 -4.65 7.04 -9.65
N GLY A 198 -4.82 8.15 -8.92
CA GLY A 198 -5.11 8.14 -7.48
C GLY A 198 -6.44 7.47 -7.09
N LEU A 199 -7.35 7.21 -8.04
CA LEU A 199 -8.59 6.45 -7.80
C LEU A 199 -8.36 4.93 -7.76
N SER A 200 -7.24 4.45 -8.29
CA SER A 200 -6.88 3.03 -8.28
C SER A 200 -5.71 2.71 -7.36
N LEU A 201 -5.06 3.72 -6.80
CA LEU A 201 -3.91 3.59 -5.90
C LEU A 201 -4.37 3.62 -4.44
N VAL A 202 -5.18 2.64 -4.06
CA VAL A 202 -5.75 2.53 -2.72
C VAL A 202 -5.41 1.17 -2.13
N GLU A 203 -4.77 1.14 -0.97
CA GLU A 203 -4.50 -0.11 -0.26
C GLU A 203 -5.82 -0.79 0.16
N ASP A 204 -5.89 -2.11 0.01
CA ASP A 204 -7.01 -2.95 0.48
C ASP A 204 -8.39 -2.37 0.10
N SER A 205 -8.57 -2.06 -1.19
CA SER A 205 -9.76 -1.33 -1.63
C SER A 205 -11.03 -2.16 -1.44
N LEU A 206 -12.15 -1.49 -1.17
CA LEU A 206 -13.45 -2.16 -0.98
C LEU A 206 -14.20 -2.40 -2.30
N GLY A 207 -13.50 -2.34 -3.44
CA GLY A 207 -14.11 -2.51 -4.77
C GLY A 207 -15.05 -1.37 -5.15
N TRP A 208 -14.73 -0.12 -4.78
CA TRP A 208 -15.54 1.04 -5.14
C TRP A 208 -15.62 1.22 -6.65
N GLU A 209 -16.84 1.47 -7.14
CA GLU A 209 -17.11 1.70 -8.57
C GLU A 209 -17.49 3.15 -8.88
N HIS A 210 -17.64 3.99 -7.84
CA HIS A 210 -18.02 5.38 -7.94
C HIS A 210 -17.16 6.24 -7.02
N ALA A 211 -16.79 7.43 -7.50
CA ALA A 211 -16.05 8.40 -6.70
C ALA A 211 -16.40 9.84 -7.12
N THR A 212 -16.36 10.75 -6.16
CA THR A 212 -16.36 12.19 -6.40
C THR A 212 -15.02 12.77 -5.98
N THR A 213 -14.31 13.41 -6.90
CA THR A 213 -13.06 14.11 -6.59
C THR A 213 -13.34 15.58 -6.33
N VAL A 214 -12.85 16.07 -5.19
CA VAL A 214 -13.01 17.44 -4.72
C VAL A 214 -11.68 18.16 -4.87
N PRO A 215 -11.58 19.24 -5.67
CA PRO A 215 -10.34 19.97 -5.83
C PRO A 215 -9.93 20.58 -4.50
N VAL A 216 -8.67 20.38 -4.10
CA VAL A 216 -8.08 20.91 -2.87
C VAL A 216 -6.80 21.64 -3.20
N ARG A 217 -6.60 22.77 -2.53
CA ARG A 217 -5.29 23.43 -2.48
C ARG A 217 -4.88 23.61 -1.03
N GLY A 218 -3.62 23.33 -0.77
CA GLY A 218 -2.97 23.72 0.47
C GLY A 218 -1.66 24.42 0.21
N SER A 219 -1.33 25.33 1.12
CA SER A 219 -0.03 25.99 1.23
C SER A 219 0.68 25.49 2.49
N GLY A 220 1.96 25.82 2.66
CA GLY A 220 2.70 25.46 3.88
C GLY A 220 3.86 24.50 3.62
N LYS A 221 4.46 24.06 4.71
CA LYS A 221 5.66 23.24 4.69
C LYS A 221 5.28 21.76 4.57
N VAL A 222 5.64 21.15 3.44
CA VAL A 222 5.36 19.74 3.16
C VAL A 222 6.62 18.91 3.32
N LEU A 223 6.53 17.81 4.06
CA LEU A 223 7.57 16.79 4.07
C LEU A 223 7.32 15.80 2.94
N GLU A 224 8.28 15.70 2.02
CA GLU A 224 8.28 14.70 0.95
C GLU A 224 8.96 13.41 1.43
N ILE A 225 8.23 12.29 1.40
CA ILE A 225 8.73 10.98 1.78
C ILE A 225 9.02 10.21 0.49
N ASN A 226 10.30 10.20 0.10
CA ASN A 226 10.77 9.63 -1.16
C ASN A 226 11.43 8.27 -0.99
N THR A 227 11.87 7.98 0.23
CA THR A 227 12.66 6.80 0.56
C THR A 227 12.27 6.25 1.93
N ALA A 228 12.63 5.00 2.19
CA ALA A 228 12.56 4.44 3.54
C ALA A 228 13.33 5.28 4.58
N GLY A 229 14.43 5.94 4.16
CA GLY A 229 15.23 6.81 5.03
C GLY A 229 14.44 8.02 5.53
N ASP A 230 13.67 8.67 4.65
CA ASP A 230 12.87 9.85 5.01
C ASP A 230 11.82 9.50 6.09
N TRP A 231 11.16 8.36 5.94
CA TRP A 231 10.21 7.85 6.94
C TRP A 231 10.89 7.45 8.25
N VAL A 232 12.04 6.76 8.18
CA VAL A 232 12.82 6.38 9.37
C VAL A 232 13.29 7.62 10.14
N ASP A 233 13.75 8.65 9.46
CA ASP A 233 14.19 9.90 10.08
C ASP A 233 13.03 10.63 10.74
N LEU A 234 11.85 10.63 10.13
CA LEU A 234 10.62 11.14 10.72
C LEU A 234 10.26 10.38 12.00
N CYS A 235 10.29 9.04 11.97
CA CYS A 235 10.02 8.19 13.14
C CYS A 235 11.04 8.40 14.26
N ARG A 236 12.32 8.59 13.92
CA ARG A 236 13.38 8.88 14.89
C ARG A 236 13.19 10.25 15.54
N LYS A 237 12.72 11.23 14.77
CA LYS A 237 12.52 12.60 15.23
C LYS A 237 11.27 12.76 16.11
N PHE A 238 10.18 12.12 15.73
CA PHE A 238 8.91 12.18 16.43
C PHE A 238 8.41 10.77 16.77
N PRO A 239 9.06 10.01 17.67
CA PRO A 239 8.63 8.65 17.95
C PRO A 239 7.33 8.61 18.77
N LEU A 240 6.37 7.80 18.31
CA LEU A 240 5.22 7.33 19.07
C LEU A 240 5.31 5.81 19.18
N GLU A 241 5.32 5.30 20.41
CA GLU A 241 5.40 3.87 20.71
C GLU A 241 4.09 3.16 20.33
N VAL A 242 4.21 2.07 19.56
CA VAL A 242 3.06 1.24 19.15
C VAL A 242 3.36 -0.27 19.26
N THR A 243 4.34 -0.65 20.08
CA THR A 243 4.83 -2.02 20.19
C THR A 243 3.73 -3.02 20.53
N ALA A 244 2.97 -2.80 21.59
CA ALA A 244 1.94 -3.73 22.02
C ALA A 244 0.69 -3.64 21.14
N SER A 245 0.35 -2.44 20.68
CA SER A 245 -0.84 -2.17 19.88
C SER A 245 -0.73 -2.76 18.47
N ARG A 246 0.45 -2.78 17.85
CA ARG A 246 0.68 -3.32 16.50
C ARG A 246 1.32 -4.72 16.49
N ARG A 247 1.73 -5.23 17.66
CA ARG A 247 2.53 -6.47 17.82
C ARG A 247 2.14 -7.59 16.86
N HIS A 248 0.87 -7.97 16.86
CA HIS A 248 0.39 -9.19 16.23
C HIS A 248 0.25 -8.99 14.72
N ASP A 249 -0.52 -8.00 14.27
CA ASP A 249 -0.70 -7.70 12.85
C ASP A 249 0.66 -7.48 12.16
N TRP A 250 1.54 -6.64 12.73
CA TRP A 250 2.85 -6.39 12.13
C TRP A 250 3.80 -7.58 12.24
N PHE A 251 3.67 -8.44 13.26
CA PHE A 251 4.43 -9.69 13.29
C PHE A 251 3.97 -10.64 12.19
N HIS A 252 2.66 -10.79 11.98
CA HIS A 252 2.11 -11.63 10.92
C HIS A 252 2.54 -11.15 9.54
N THR A 253 2.47 -9.85 9.29
CA THR A 253 2.89 -9.23 8.03
C THR A 253 4.40 -9.27 7.81
N THR A 254 5.22 -8.95 8.81
CA THR A 254 6.67 -8.73 8.61
C THR A 254 7.57 -9.86 9.10
N GLY A 255 7.04 -10.78 9.92
CA GLY A 255 7.81 -11.79 10.64
C GLY A 255 8.70 -11.23 11.76
N ARG A 256 8.74 -9.91 11.97
CA ARG A 256 9.59 -9.28 12.99
C ARG A 256 8.86 -9.18 14.32
N HIS A 257 9.54 -9.56 15.39
CA HIS A 257 9.14 -9.29 16.76
C HIS A 257 10.14 -8.30 17.40
N GLY A 258 9.63 -7.33 18.15
CA GLY A 258 10.47 -6.33 18.83
C GLY A 258 9.73 -5.02 19.02
N ARG A 259 10.50 -3.97 19.29
CA ARG A 259 9.97 -2.63 19.51
C ARG A 259 9.52 -1.99 18.18
N TRP A 260 8.42 -1.26 18.23
CA TRP A 260 7.77 -0.60 17.10
C TRP A 260 7.41 0.84 17.41
N VAL A 261 7.70 1.73 16.45
CA VAL A 261 7.27 3.13 16.50
C VAL A 261 6.63 3.56 15.18
N ILE A 262 5.79 4.57 15.26
CA ILE A 262 5.31 5.38 14.12
C ILE A 262 5.61 6.86 14.43
N PRO A 263 5.46 7.77 13.45
CA PRO A 263 5.51 9.19 13.74
C PRO A 263 4.42 9.60 14.73
N ASP A 264 4.76 10.42 15.72
CA ASP A 264 3.82 11.15 16.54
C ASP A 264 3.29 12.32 15.69
N TRP A 265 2.25 12.04 14.89
CA TRP A 265 1.68 12.99 13.92
C TRP A 265 1.20 14.29 14.57
N GLU A 266 0.73 14.23 15.83
CA GLU A 266 0.37 15.41 16.63
C GLU A 266 1.60 16.29 16.91
N LYS A 267 2.75 15.71 17.25
CA LYS A 267 3.99 16.49 17.45
C LYS A 267 4.58 16.98 16.14
N ALA A 268 4.46 16.20 15.08
CA ALA A 268 5.01 16.55 13.77
C ALA A 268 4.37 17.83 13.20
N THR A 269 3.15 18.19 13.61
CA THR A 269 2.51 19.46 13.22
C THR A 269 3.24 20.70 13.71
N GLY A 270 4.15 20.56 14.69
CA GLY A 270 5.01 21.66 15.12
C GLY A 270 6.01 22.10 14.06
N GLU A 271 6.23 21.27 13.02
CA GLU A 271 7.17 21.57 11.94
C GLU A 271 6.58 21.47 10.55
N TRP A 272 5.59 20.60 10.33
CA TRP A 272 5.07 20.28 9.00
C TRP A 272 3.57 20.53 8.95
N ASP A 273 3.14 21.14 7.85
CA ASP A 273 1.73 21.36 7.56
C ASP A 273 1.10 20.16 6.83
N ALA A 274 1.93 19.41 6.11
CA ALA A 274 1.53 18.18 5.43
C ALA A 274 2.69 17.23 5.25
N MET A 275 2.37 15.98 4.96
CA MET A 275 3.33 14.97 4.53
C MET A 275 2.81 14.31 3.27
N HIS A 276 3.68 14.11 2.29
CA HIS A 276 3.38 13.46 1.01
C HIS A 276 4.24 12.21 0.86
N LEU A 277 3.59 11.10 0.51
CA LEU A 277 4.26 9.86 0.17
C LEU A 277 4.27 9.70 -1.35
N THR A 278 5.45 9.75 -1.95
CA THR A 278 5.57 9.48 -3.39
C THR A 278 5.33 8.01 -3.68
N VAL A 279 4.95 7.67 -4.92
CA VAL A 279 4.84 6.26 -5.34
C VAL A 279 6.14 5.51 -5.13
N MET A 280 7.28 6.13 -5.40
CA MET A 280 8.56 5.48 -5.17
C MET A 280 8.92 5.33 -3.70
N GLY A 281 8.56 6.30 -2.86
CA GLY A 281 8.66 6.15 -1.40
C GLY A 281 7.86 4.94 -0.92
N TYR A 282 6.62 4.81 -1.41
CA TYR A 282 5.76 3.67 -1.14
C TYR A 282 6.37 2.33 -1.61
N LEU A 283 6.72 2.20 -2.90
CA LEU A 283 7.28 0.96 -3.46
C LEU A 283 8.61 0.55 -2.79
N ASN A 284 9.37 1.51 -2.27
CA ASN A 284 10.61 1.26 -1.57
C ASN A 284 10.39 0.75 -0.13
N ALA A 285 9.36 1.23 0.55
CA ALA A 285 9.29 1.21 2.01
C ALA A 285 8.02 0.57 2.61
N ALA A 286 6.87 0.64 1.94
CA ALA A 286 5.59 0.20 2.47
C ALA A 286 5.55 -1.31 2.73
N GLY A 287 4.87 -1.70 3.82
CA GLY A 287 4.71 -3.10 4.22
C GLY A 287 5.97 -3.81 4.73
N ARG A 288 7.12 -3.13 4.81
CA ARG A 288 8.39 -3.72 5.24
C ARG A 288 8.79 -3.25 6.65
N PRO A 289 9.48 -4.09 7.44
CA PRO A 289 10.08 -3.63 8.69
C PRO A 289 11.29 -2.73 8.39
N LEU A 290 11.17 -1.44 8.69
CA LEU A 290 12.23 -0.45 8.49
C LEU A 290 12.94 -0.19 9.82
N GLN A 291 14.24 -0.42 9.87
CA GLN A 291 15.02 -0.27 11.10
C GLN A 291 15.21 1.22 11.47
N VAL A 292 14.79 1.61 12.66
CA VAL A 292 14.95 2.99 13.18
C VAL A 292 16.24 3.13 14.00
N ASP A 293 16.51 2.15 14.85
CA ASP A 293 17.71 1.97 15.68
C ASP A 293 17.91 0.46 15.93
N PRO A 294 18.94 -0.04 16.64
CA PRO A 294 19.18 -1.49 16.78
C PRO A 294 18.03 -2.33 17.34
N GLU A 295 17.12 -1.76 18.12
CA GLU A 295 16.02 -2.49 18.79
C GLU A 295 14.64 -2.11 18.23
N THR A 296 14.54 -0.97 17.54
CA THR A 296 13.28 -0.38 17.10
C THR A 296 13.14 -0.42 15.58
N ALA A 297 11.95 -0.78 15.11
CA ALA A 297 11.57 -0.66 13.71
C ALA A 297 10.24 0.10 13.54
N THR A 298 9.88 0.37 12.30
CA THR A 298 8.63 1.00 11.88
C THR A 298 8.12 0.35 10.60
N VAL A 299 6.86 0.56 10.27
CA VAL A 299 6.24 0.14 9.01
C VAL A 299 5.40 1.30 8.49
N ILE A 300 5.48 1.60 7.19
CA ILE A 300 4.45 2.41 6.52
C ILE A 300 3.31 1.44 6.20
N ALA A 301 2.17 1.65 6.86
CA ALA A 301 1.01 0.79 6.75
C ALA A 301 -0.27 1.62 6.65
N GLY A 302 -1.08 1.38 5.61
CA GLY A 302 -2.35 2.05 5.42
C GLY A 302 -2.19 3.44 4.82
N TRP A 303 -1.14 3.68 4.04
CA TRP A 303 -0.88 4.97 3.41
C TRP A 303 -0.67 4.81 1.90
N ASP A 304 -1.72 5.17 1.17
CA ASP A 304 -1.77 5.15 -0.28
C ASP A 304 -0.63 5.93 -0.95
N PRO A 305 -0.06 5.44 -2.06
CA PRO A 305 0.98 6.14 -2.81
C PRO A 305 0.45 7.40 -3.53
N ASP A 306 1.32 8.37 -3.78
CA ASP A 306 0.99 9.70 -4.36
C ASP A 306 -0.07 10.47 -3.55
N SER A 307 -0.17 10.19 -2.25
CA SER A 307 -1.14 10.82 -1.37
C SER A 307 -0.50 11.72 -0.33
N THR A 308 -1.17 12.84 -0.04
CA THR A 308 -0.77 13.85 0.93
C THR A 308 -1.74 13.85 2.11
N ILE A 309 -1.22 13.76 3.32
CA ILE A 309 -1.97 13.92 4.57
C ILE A 309 -1.74 15.34 5.09
N TRP A 310 -2.81 16.12 5.20
CA TRP A 310 -2.77 17.50 5.68
C TRP A 310 -2.98 17.59 7.19
N LEU A 311 -1.97 18.10 7.89
CA LEU A 311 -1.89 18.11 9.35
C LEU A 311 -2.42 19.40 9.97
N THR A 312 -2.48 20.47 9.19
CA THR A 312 -2.95 21.80 9.62
C THR A 312 -4.08 22.31 8.71
N ASP A 313 -4.72 23.43 9.08
CA ASP A 313 -5.91 23.97 8.40
C ASP A 313 -5.59 24.82 7.15
N VAL A 314 -4.39 24.61 6.61
CA VAL A 314 -3.87 25.27 5.42
C VAL A 314 -4.43 24.70 4.11
N ALA A 315 -4.95 23.47 4.14
CA ALA A 315 -5.61 22.85 2.99
C ALA A 315 -7.13 23.05 3.03
N ARG A 316 -7.68 23.45 1.87
CA ARG A 316 -9.10 23.78 1.72
C ARG A 316 -9.59 23.35 0.35
N GLU A 317 -10.89 23.08 0.27
CA GLU A 317 -11.57 22.94 -1.02
C GLU A 317 -11.28 24.20 -1.86
N TRP A 318 -10.89 23.98 -3.11
CA TRP A 318 -10.52 25.02 -4.04
C TRP A 318 -11.63 25.31 -5.03
N ILE A 319 -11.57 26.51 -5.64
CA ILE A 319 -12.52 26.92 -6.68
C ILE A 319 -12.30 26.05 -7.93
N GLY A 320 -13.24 25.15 -8.18
CA GLY A 320 -13.28 24.26 -9.33
C GLY A 320 -14.45 23.29 -9.23
N PRO A 321 -14.88 22.67 -10.35
CA PRO A 321 -15.93 21.66 -10.30
C PRO A 321 -15.42 20.41 -9.59
N ARG A 322 -16.23 19.88 -8.67
CA ARG A 322 -16.10 18.49 -8.25
C ARG A 322 -16.31 17.60 -9.48
N GLN A 323 -15.55 16.50 -9.58
CA GLN A 323 -15.63 15.61 -10.73
C GLN A 323 -16.18 14.27 -10.29
N GLN A 324 -17.15 13.74 -11.03
CA GLN A 324 -17.71 12.43 -10.78
C GLN A 324 -16.99 11.40 -11.64
N TRP A 325 -16.74 10.23 -11.07
CA TRP A 325 -16.03 9.14 -11.70
C TRP A 325 -16.81 7.86 -11.52
N GLN A 326 -16.78 7.02 -12.55
CA GLN A 326 -17.34 5.69 -12.55
C GLN A 326 -16.29 4.72 -13.07
N ARG A 327 -16.24 3.52 -12.49
CA ARG A 327 -15.38 2.45 -12.99
C ARG A 327 -16.10 1.72 -14.13
N ASP A 328 -15.46 1.65 -15.29
CA ASP A 328 -15.97 0.89 -16.44
C ASP A 328 -15.79 -0.61 -16.15
N SER A 329 -16.90 -1.33 -15.97
CA SER A 329 -16.90 -2.76 -15.66
C SER A 329 -16.24 -3.65 -16.72
N ASN A 330 -16.10 -3.18 -17.96
CA ASN A 330 -15.48 -3.96 -19.05
C ASN A 330 -13.98 -3.73 -19.16
N ARG A 331 -13.50 -2.53 -18.81
CA ARG A 331 -12.10 -2.13 -18.98
C ARG A 331 -11.33 -2.07 -17.67
N ASP A 332 -12.05 -2.07 -16.56
CA ASP A 332 -11.51 -1.88 -15.21
C ASP A 332 -10.85 -0.49 -15.02
N GLU A 333 -11.25 0.48 -15.84
CA GLU A 333 -10.70 1.84 -15.89
C GLU A 333 -11.68 2.86 -15.29
N TRP A 334 -11.14 3.88 -14.61
CA TRP A 334 -11.93 5.02 -14.15
C TRP A 334 -12.22 5.99 -15.29
N ILE A 335 -13.50 6.21 -15.57
CA ILE A 335 -13.98 7.20 -16.54
C ILE A 335 -14.69 8.33 -15.82
N ARG A 336 -14.46 9.56 -16.32
CA ARG A 336 -15.16 10.73 -15.79
C ARG A 336 -16.61 10.69 -16.25
N ALA A 337 -17.55 10.70 -15.30
CA ALA A 337 -18.97 10.82 -15.60
C ALA A 337 -19.27 12.23 -16.14
N GLN A 338 -20.20 12.31 -17.10
CA GLN A 338 -20.57 13.55 -17.79
C GLN A 338 -21.38 14.50 -16.90
#